data_AF-A0A2D2Q2U7-F1
#
_entry.id   AF-A0A2D2Q2U7-F1
#
_cell.length_a   1.000
_cell.length_b   1.000
_cell.length_c   1.000
_cell.angle_alpha   90.00
_cell.angle_beta   90.00
_cell.angle_gamma   90.00
#
_symmetry.space_group_name_H-M   'P 1'
#
loop_
_entity.id
_entity.type
_entity.pdbx_description
1 polymer ?
#
loop_
_entity_poly.entity_id
_entity_poly.type
_entity_poly.pdbx_seq_one_letter_code
_entity_poly.pdbx_strand_id
1 'polypeptide(L)'
;MRMQAISFLSLSYLSLGVASTAIAAPYPPEVVSRFTTECATALKEQVPQMANYGNAYCSCVINELQTSLSLDEFNAIGQNVQANASPEVRQMLTNTAQTCLQRVTQ
;
A
#
# COMPACT_ATOMS: atom_id res chain seq x y z
N MET A 1 -2.83 71.97 8.07
CA MET A 1 -3.46 70.99 7.16
C MET A 1 -2.97 69.60 7.55
N ARG A 2 -3.90 68.65 7.72
CA ARG A 2 -3.67 67.22 7.99
C ARG A 2 -3.05 66.56 6.75
N MET A 3 -2.17 65.58 6.95
CA MET A 3 -2.35 64.24 6.38
C MET A 3 -1.41 63.24 7.06
N GLN A 4 -2.04 62.26 7.70
CA GLN A 4 -1.46 61.04 8.22
C GLN A 4 -1.26 60.07 7.05
N ALA A 5 -0.14 59.34 7.02
CA ALA A 5 0.01 58.18 6.16
C ALA A 5 0.34 56.97 7.06
N ILE A 6 -0.57 56.02 7.04
CA ILE A 6 -0.64 54.82 7.85
C ILE A 6 0.19 53.71 7.17
N SER A 7 0.93 52.99 8.03
CA SER A 7 1.31 51.58 8.02
C SER A 7 1.17 50.76 6.73
N PHE A 8 2.20 49.94 6.43
CA PHE A 8 1.99 48.52 6.07
C PHE A 8 3.14 47.67 6.63
N LEU A 9 2.82 46.87 7.66
CA LEU A 9 3.63 45.78 8.18
C LEU A 9 3.65 44.65 7.16
N SER A 10 4.82 44.33 6.61
CA SER A 10 5.05 43.14 5.80
C SER A 10 5.15 41.91 6.70
N LEU A 11 3.99 41.31 7.04
CA LEU A 11 3.93 39.93 7.53
C LEU A 11 4.23 38.99 6.37
N SER A 12 5.48 38.55 6.27
CA SER A 12 5.88 37.45 5.42
C SER A 12 5.29 36.16 6.00
N TYR A 13 4.21 35.68 5.38
CA TYR A 13 3.58 34.40 5.68
C TYR A 13 4.58 33.25 5.44
N LEU A 14 4.96 32.57 6.51
CA LEU A 14 5.50 31.22 6.44
C LEU A 14 4.39 30.30 5.93
N SER A 15 4.38 30.02 4.63
CA SER A 15 3.60 28.93 4.07
C SER A 15 4.28 27.61 4.46
N LEU A 16 3.99 27.10 5.66
CA LEU A 16 4.23 25.69 5.98
C LEU A 16 3.37 24.86 5.01
N GLY A 17 3.99 24.40 3.92
CA GLY A 17 3.45 23.34 3.11
C GLY A 17 3.38 22.08 3.96
N VAL A 18 2.23 21.83 4.58
CA VAL A 18 1.87 20.53 5.11
C VAL A 18 1.86 19.56 3.92
N ALA A 19 2.96 18.83 3.75
CA ALA A 19 3.01 17.66 2.91
C ALA A 19 1.92 16.72 3.43
N SER A 20 0.76 16.75 2.77
CA SER A 20 -0.31 15.82 3.03
C SER A 20 0.21 14.47 2.55
N THR A 21 0.76 13.69 3.46
CA THR A 21 1.01 12.26 3.25
C THR A 21 -0.36 11.65 3.00
N ALA A 22 -0.77 11.59 1.73
CA ALA A 22 -1.98 10.91 1.33
C ALA A 22 -1.81 9.45 1.71
N ILE A 23 -2.45 9.04 2.81
CA ILE A 23 -2.57 7.65 3.19
C ILE A 23 -3.39 7.01 2.06
N ALA A 24 -2.82 6.04 1.34
CA ALA A 24 -3.55 5.31 0.32
C ALA A 24 -4.87 4.81 0.94
N ALA A 25 -5.99 5.08 0.27
CA ALA A 25 -7.27 4.63 0.76
C ALA A 25 -7.25 3.09 0.87
N PRO A 26 -7.74 2.51 1.98
CA PRO A 26 -7.75 1.06 2.14
C PRO A 26 -8.54 0.41 1.01
N TYR A 27 -8.13 -0.80 0.63
CA TYR A 27 -8.80 -1.51 -0.46
C TYR A 27 -10.24 -1.85 -0.07
N PRO A 28 -11.17 -1.90 -1.05
CA PRO A 28 -12.53 -2.33 -0.79
C PRO A 28 -12.57 -3.74 -0.17
N PRO A 29 -13.44 -4.01 0.82
CA PRO A 29 -13.49 -5.29 1.52
C PRO A 29 -13.65 -6.50 0.59
N GLU A 30 -14.40 -6.35 -0.50
CA GLU A 30 -14.59 -7.39 -1.52
C GLU A 30 -13.30 -7.73 -2.27
N VAL A 31 -12.40 -6.76 -2.48
CA VAL A 31 -11.09 -6.98 -3.10
C VAL A 31 -10.19 -7.76 -2.14
N VAL A 32 -10.16 -7.35 -0.88
CA VAL A 32 -9.41 -8.03 0.18
C VAL A 32 -9.88 -9.48 0.34
N SER A 33 -11.20 -9.69 0.42
CA SER A 33 -11.80 -11.02 0.57
C SER A 33 -11.50 -11.92 -0.64
N ARG A 34 -11.61 -11.37 -1.86
CA ARG A 34 -11.30 -12.12 -3.08
C ARG A 34 -9.83 -12.52 -3.12
N PHE A 35 -8.92 -11.55 -2.91
CA PHE A 35 -7.49 -11.81 -2.90
C PHE A 35 -7.12 -12.88 -1.87
N THR A 36 -7.58 -12.76 -0.62
CA THR A 36 -7.23 -13.72 0.43
C THR A 36 -7.69 -15.14 0.06
N THR A 37 -8.90 -15.27 -0.51
CA THR A 37 -9.45 -16.56 -0.92
C THR A 37 -8.66 -17.19 -2.07
N GLU A 38 -8.39 -16.42 -3.12
CA GLU A 38 -7.67 -16.89 -4.31
C GLU A 38 -6.22 -17.23 -3.96
N CYS A 39 -5.55 -16.35 -3.21
CA CYS A 39 -4.18 -16.57 -2.72
C CYS A 39 -4.09 -17.82 -1.84
N ALA A 40 -5.00 -18.02 -0.87
CA ALA A 40 -4.96 -19.18 0.01
C ALA A 40 -5.22 -20.49 -0.75
N THR A 41 -6.12 -20.45 -1.73
CA THR A 41 -6.40 -21.59 -2.62
C THR A 41 -5.17 -21.94 -3.44
N ALA A 42 -4.58 -20.95 -4.12
CA ALA A 42 -3.36 -21.15 -4.92
C ALA A 42 -2.19 -21.64 -4.05
N LEU A 43 -2.02 -21.09 -2.85
CA LEU A 43 -0.96 -21.50 -1.94
C LEU A 43 -1.13 -22.95 -1.49
N LYS A 44 -2.37 -23.38 -1.18
CA LYS A 44 -2.66 -24.77 -0.82
C LYS A 44 -2.34 -25.74 -1.95
N GLU A 45 -2.58 -25.35 -3.20
CA GLU A 45 -2.30 -26.17 -4.38
C GLU A 45 -0.80 -26.24 -4.70
N GLN A 46 -0.10 -25.10 -4.63
CA GLN A 46 1.31 -25.00 -5.04
C GLN A 46 2.29 -25.35 -3.92
N VAL A 47 1.92 -25.09 -2.68
CA VAL A 47 2.77 -25.25 -1.49
C VAL A 47 1.96 -25.92 -0.37
N PRO A 48 1.59 -27.20 -0.51
CA PRO A 48 0.68 -27.88 0.44
C PRO A 48 1.14 -27.85 1.90
N GLN A 49 2.46 -27.79 2.14
CA GLN A 49 3.04 -27.66 3.48
C GLN A 49 2.67 -26.34 4.19
N MET A 50 2.25 -25.32 3.43
CA MET A 50 1.81 -24.01 3.93
C MET A 50 0.29 -23.90 4.07
N ALA A 51 -0.48 -24.97 3.79
CA ALA A 51 -1.95 -24.91 3.77
C ALA A 51 -2.56 -24.39 5.08
N ASN A 52 -1.99 -24.75 6.24
CA ASN A 52 -2.46 -24.30 7.56
C ASN A 52 -2.23 -22.81 7.81
N TYR A 53 -1.30 -22.19 7.09
CA TYR A 53 -0.94 -20.79 7.23
C TYR A 53 -1.52 -19.91 6.12
N GLY A 54 -2.15 -20.48 5.10
CA GLY A 54 -2.54 -19.76 3.87
C GLY A 54 -3.42 -18.54 4.11
N ASN A 55 -4.45 -18.66 4.94
CA ASN A 55 -5.33 -17.52 5.25
C ASN A 55 -4.58 -16.40 5.99
N ALA A 56 -3.75 -16.76 6.98
CA ALA A 56 -2.96 -15.78 7.74
C ALA A 56 -1.91 -15.11 6.85
N TYR A 57 -1.24 -15.89 6.00
CA TYR A 57 -0.23 -15.41 5.06
C TYR A 57 -0.84 -14.43 4.05
N CYS A 58 -1.91 -14.83 3.36
CA CYS A 58 -2.54 -13.99 2.33
C CYS A 58 -3.19 -12.74 2.92
N SER A 59 -3.75 -12.83 4.13
CA SER A 59 -4.25 -11.66 4.86
C SER A 59 -3.13 -10.69 5.23
N CYS A 60 -1.97 -11.20 5.64
CA CYS A 60 -0.79 -10.37 5.87
C CYS A 60 -0.35 -9.67 4.57
N VAL A 61 -0.24 -10.42 3.46
CA VAL A 61 0.22 -9.87 2.19
C VAL A 61 -0.67 -8.72 1.73
N ILE A 62 -2.00 -8.91 1.65
CA ILE A 62 -2.89 -7.85 1.18
C ILE A 62 -2.89 -6.62 2.09
N ASN A 63 -2.69 -6.83 3.40
CA ASN A 63 -2.58 -5.74 4.36
C ASN A 63 -1.30 -4.91 4.16
N GLU A 64 -0.17 -5.56 3.86
CA GLU A 64 1.07 -4.85 3.53
C GLU A 64 0.94 -4.14 2.17
N LEU A 65 0.38 -4.82 1.15
CA LEU A 65 0.23 -4.24 -0.19
C LEU A 65 -0.64 -2.98 -0.20
N GLN A 66 -1.77 -2.97 0.51
CA GLN A 66 -2.65 -1.79 0.54
C GLN A 66 -2.05 -0.57 1.25
N THR A 67 -0.97 -0.75 2.02
CA THR A 67 -0.22 0.39 2.59
C THR A 67 0.81 0.97 1.63
N SER A 68 1.20 0.19 0.62
CA SER A 68 2.32 0.50 -0.28
C SER A 68 1.88 0.79 -1.72
N LEU A 69 0.71 0.32 -2.13
CA LEU A 69 0.15 0.45 -3.46
C LEU A 69 -1.26 1.03 -3.39
N SER A 70 -1.62 1.84 -4.38
CA SER A 70 -3.02 2.15 -4.63
C SER A 70 -3.75 0.93 -5.22
N LEU A 71 -5.08 0.96 -5.16
CA LEU A 71 -5.90 -0.10 -5.74
C LEU A 71 -5.67 -0.25 -7.25
N ASP A 72 -5.48 0.87 -7.98
CA ASP A 72 -5.25 0.85 -9.42
C ASP A 72 -3.91 0.22 -9.77
N GLU A 73 -2.86 0.53 -9.02
CA GLU A 73 -1.54 -0.10 -9.17
C GLU A 73 -1.61 -1.60 -8.87
N PHE A 74 -2.27 -1.97 -7.78
CA PHE A 74 -2.49 -3.38 -7.43
C PHE A 74 -3.24 -4.13 -8.53
N ASN A 75 -4.32 -3.56 -9.07
CA ASN A 75 -5.08 -4.15 -10.16
C ASN A 75 -4.25 -4.30 -11.44
N ALA A 76 -3.46 -3.28 -11.79
CA ALA A 76 -2.57 -3.34 -12.95
C ALA A 76 -1.53 -4.46 -12.78
N ILE A 77 -0.87 -4.53 -11.62
CA ILE A 77 0.12 -5.57 -11.31
C ILE A 77 -0.50 -6.97 -11.35
N GLY A 78 -1.70 -7.14 -10.77
CA GLY A 78 -2.41 -8.42 -10.74
C GLY A 78 -2.74 -9.01 -12.11
N GLN A 79 -2.91 -8.17 -13.14
CA GLN A 79 -3.13 -8.63 -14.52
C GLN A 79 -1.87 -9.23 -15.15
N ASN A 80 -0.71 -8.61 -14.92
CA ASN A 80 0.58 -9.11 -15.41
C ASN A 80 1.73 -8.50 -14.62
N VAL A 81 2.24 -9.24 -13.64
CA VAL A 81 3.34 -8.78 -12.77
C VAL A 81 4.61 -8.48 -13.58
N GLN A 82 4.91 -9.26 -14.63
CA GLN A 82 6.12 -9.08 -15.41
C GLN A 82 6.07 -7.86 -16.33
N ALA A 83 4.89 -7.51 -16.84
CA ALA A 83 4.71 -6.33 -17.68
C ALA A 83 4.51 -5.06 -16.86
N ASN A 84 3.79 -5.16 -15.73
CA ASN A 84 3.23 -3.99 -15.05
C ASN A 84 3.94 -3.62 -13.74
N ALA A 85 4.75 -4.52 -13.16
CA ALA A 85 5.56 -4.18 -11.99
C ALA A 85 6.96 -3.70 -12.41
N SER A 86 7.34 -2.49 -11.96
CA SER A 86 8.72 -1.99 -12.04
C SER A 86 9.66 -2.86 -11.18
N PRO A 87 10.99 -2.78 -11.38
CA PRO A 87 11.95 -3.49 -10.53
C PRO A 87 11.76 -3.21 -9.03
N GLU A 88 11.51 -1.95 -8.67
CA GLU A 88 11.28 -1.52 -7.28
C GLU A 88 10.01 -2.15 -6.71
N VAL A 89 8.93 -2.17 -7.49
CA VAL A 89 7.67 -2.82 -7.11
C VAL A 89 7.88 -4.32 -6.92
N ARG A 90 8.60 -5.00 -7.81
CA ARG A 90 8.90 -6.44 -7.66
C ARG A 90 9.70 -6.74 -6.39
N GLN A 91 10.65 -5.86 -6.05
CA GLN A 91 11.41 -6.00 -4.81
C GLN A 91 10.49 -5.80 -3.60
N MET A 92 9.59 -4.81 -3.63
CA MET A 92 8.58 -4.62 -2.58
C MET A 92 7.68 -5.85 -2.42
N LEU A 93 7.18 -6.42 -3.52
CA LEU A 93 6.36 -7.64 -3.50
C LEU A 93 7.13 -8.82 -2.87
N THR A 94 8.41 -8.98 -3.25
CA THR A 94 9.28 -10.03 -2.70
C THR A 94 9.50 -9.84 -1.20
N ASN A 95 9.80 -8.62 -0.76
CA ASN A 95 10.01 -8.29 0.65
C ASN A 95 8.73 -8.53 1.47
N THR A 96 7.57 -8.16 0.92
CA THR A 96 6.26 -8.37 1.53
C THR A 96 5.99 -9.86 1.72
N ALA A 97 6.20 -10.68 0.68
CA ALA A 97 6.03 -12.13 0.76
C ALA A 97 6.94 -12.75 1.84
N GLN A 98 8.22 -12.37 1.88
CA GLN A 98 9.17 -12.88 2.88
C GLN A 98 8.77 -12.47 4.30
N THR A 99 8.41 -11.20 4.50
CA THR A 99 7.98 -10.67 5.80
C THR A 99 6.74 -11.42 6.31
N CYS A 100 5.74 -11.60 5.45
CA CYS A 100 4.51 -12.28 5.83
C CYS A 100 4.73 -13.77 6.07
N LEU A 101 5.59 -14.42 5.29
CA LEU A 101 5.98 -15.81 5.53
C LEU A 101 6.60 -15.96 6.92
N GLN A 102 7.58 -15.13 7.26
CA GLN A 102 8.21 -15.16 8.58
C GLN A 102 7.21 -14.92 9.71
N ARG A 103 6.25 -14.01 9.54
CA ARG A 103 5.26 -13.70 10.58
C ARG A 103 4.32 -14.87 10.89
N VAL A 104 3.98 -15.69 9.91
CA VAL A 104 3.00 -16.79 10.10
C VAL A 104 3.62 -18.11 10.50
N THR A 105 4.94 -18.27 10.33
CA THR A 105 5.66 -19.50 10.68
C THR A 105 6.44 -19.40 12.00
N GLN A 106 6.34 -18.28 12.70
CA GLN A 106 6.85 -18.10 14.06
C GLN A 106 5.81 -18.57 15.08
#